data_AF-A0A662RJV6-F1
#
_entry.id   AF-A0A662RJV6-F1
#
_cell.length_a   1.000
_cell.length_b   1.000
_cell.length_c   1.000
_cell.angle_alpha   90.00
_cell.angle_beta   90.00
_cell.angle_gamma   90.00
#
_symmetry.space_group_name_H-M   'P 1'
#
loop_
_entity.id
_entity.type
_entity.pdbx_description
1 polymer ?
#
loop_
_entity_poly.entity_id
_entity_poly.type
_entity_poly.pdbx_seq_one_letter_code
_entity_poly.pdbx_strand_id
1 'polypeptide(L)'
;MQQISLKLKEEVMKGVAKIPIVVDSLTPDKLFGKSESEIKAEKVWWGNRQENTGDLFEVGVDGEAGSASEVKIVLDGDLSRVKYIGAGMTAGEIEANGDVDMHCGAMMRGGKITVHG
;
A
#
# COMPACT_ATOMS: atom_id res chain seq x y z
N MET A 1 2.04 17.41 -4.84
CA MET A 1 2.27 15.95 -4.93
C MET A 1 2.01 15.41 -3.55
N GLN A 2 0.97 14.60 -3.40
CA GLN A 2 0.57 13.99 -2.14
C GLN A 2 1.42 12.74 -1.93
N GLN A 3 2.09 12.65 -0.78
CA GLN A 3 2.81 11.46 -0.37
C GLN A 3 2.05 10.74 0.73
N ILE A 4 1.78 9.45 0.52
CA ILE A 4 1.15 8.57 1.50
C ILE A 4 2.20 7.57 1.95
N SER A 5 2.64 7.65 3.20
CA SER A 5 3.53 6.67 3.80
C SER A 5 2.73 5.56 4.48
N LEU A 6 3.10 4.31 4.20
CA LEU A 6 2.52 3.10 4.75
C LEU A 6 3.65 2.23 5.30
N LYS A 7 3.93 2.37 6.58
CA LYS A 7 4.95 1.57 7.24
C LYS A 7 4.31 0.36 7.91
N LEU A 8 4.62 -0.84 7.44
CA LEU A 8 4.10 -2.06 8.02
C LEU A 8 4.63 -2.22 9.46
N LYS A 9 3.72 -2.42 10.41
CA LYS A 9 4.10 -2.62 11.81
C LYS A 9 4.77 -3.97 11.99
N GLU A 10 5.83 -4.00 12.78
CA GLU A 10 6.62 -5.23 12.98
C GLU A 10 5.78 -6.38 13.56
N GLU A 11 4.82 -6.09 14.45
CA GLU A 11 3.96 -7.14 15.03
C GLU A 11 3.12 -7.91 14.01
N VAL A 12 2.83 -7.33 12.84
CA VAL A 12 2.02 -7.99 11.81
C VAL A 12 2.76 -9.16 11.17
N MET A 13 4.08 -9.06 11.07
CA MET A 13 4.95 -10.10 10.50
C MET A 13 5.64 -10.96 11.59
N LYS A 14 5.26 -10.81 12.86
CA LYS A 14 5.75 -11.66 13.96
C LYS A 14 5.03 -13.01 13.95
N GLY A 15 5.81 -14.09 14.12
CA GLY A 15 5.29 -15.44 14.27
C GLY A 15 6.01 -16.46 13.39
N VAL A 16 5.70 -17.74 13.60
CA VAL A 16 6.33 -18.86 12.87
C VAL A 16 5.87 -18.90 11.41
N ALA A 17 4.63 -18.48 11.13
CA ALA A 17 4.10 -18.38 9.78
C ALA A 17 3.70 -16.93 9.50
N LYS A 18 4.38 -16.30 8.53
CA LYS A 18 4.03 -14.94 8.08
C LYS A 18 2.75 -14.97 7.25
N ILE A 19 1.66 -14.48 7.84
CA ILE A 19 0.34 -14.43 7.21
C ILE A 19 0.37 -13.34 6.12
N PRO A 20 -0.01 -13.67 4.87
CA PRO A 20 0.04 -12.71 3.78
C PRO A 20 -1.00 -11.60 3.93
N ILE A 21 -0.64 -10.42 3.44
CA ILE A 21 -1.49 -9.24 3.37
C ILE A 21 -1.80 -8.97 1.89
N VAL A 22 -3.06 -8.70 1.55
CA VAL A 22 -3.45 -8.28 0.20
C VAL A 22 -3.88 -6.81 0.25
N VAL A 23 -3.21 -5.98 -0.55
CA VAL A 23 -3.35 -4.51 -0.56
C VAL A 23 -3.83 -3.97 -1.91
N ASP A 24 -4.68 -4.73 -2.62
CA ASP A 24 -5.30 -4.32 -3.88
C ASP A 24 -6.23 -3.09 -3.75
N SER A 25 -6.60 -2.72 -2.53
CA SER A 25 -7.27 -1.46 -2.18
C SER A 25 -6.34 -0.25 -2.09
N LEU A 26 -5.03 -0.45 -1.88
CA LEU A 26 -4.06 0.62 -1.64
C LEU A 26 -3.37 1.04 -2.95
N THR A 27 -4.14 1.69 -3.83
CA THR A 27 -3.65 2.24 -5.10
C THR A 27 -3.79 3.76 -5.13
N PRO A 28 -2.93 4.49 -5.87
CA PRO A 28 -3.05 5.95 -6.02
C PRO A 28 -4.45 6.38 -6.45
N ASP A 29 -5.08 5.61 -7.35
CA ASP A 29 -6.45 5.84 -7.83
C ASP A 29 -7.50 5.80 -6.70
N LYS A 30 -7.35 4.90 -5.73
CA LYS A 30 -8.31 4.70 -4.62
C LYS A 30 -8.04 5.57 -3.40
N LEU A 31 -6.79 6.01 -3.23
CA LEU A 31 -6.37 6.81 -2.08
C LEU A 31 -6.35 8.31 -2.37
N PHE A 32 -6.36 8.71 -3.64
CA PHE A 32 -6.49 10.10 -4.04
C PHE A 32 -7.71 10.76 -3.39
N GLY A 33 -7.51 11.92 -2.77
CA GLY A 33 -8.57 12.71 -2.13
C GLY A 33 -9.06 12.17 -0.78
N LYS A 34 -8.53 11.04 -0.30
CA LYS A 34 -8.82 10.53 1.05
C LYS A 34 -7.94 11.21 2.10
N SER A 35 -8.52 11.48 3.24
CA SER A 35 -7.81 11.89 4.45
C SER A 35 -7.07 10.72 5.10
N GLU A 36 -6.12 11.02 5.97
CA GLU A 36 -5.38 10.00 6.73
C GLU A 36 -6.31 9.05 7.50
N SER A 37 -7.37 9.56 8.10
CA SER A 37 -8.38 8.75 8.83
C SER A 37 -9.13 7.79 7.90
N GLU A 38 -9.46 8.22 6.68
CA GLU A 38 -10.12 7.38 5.68
C GLU A 38 -9.17 6.30 5.14
N ILE A 39 -7.91 6.66 4.90
CA ILE A 39 -6.89 5.68 4.50
C ILE A 39 -6.69 4.65 5.62
N LYS A 40 -6.61 5.08 6.87
CA LYS A 40 -6.53 4.18 8.03
C LYS A 40 -7.71 3.24 8.11
N ALA A 41 -8.92 3.68 7.77
CA ALA A 41 -10.14 2.87 7.78
C ALA A 41 -10.28 1.93 6.56
N GLU A 42 -9.42 2.06 5.55
CA GLU A 42 -9.52 1.27 4.31
C GLU A 42 -9.34 -0.24 4.57
N LYS A 43 -10.24 -1.00 3.96
CA LYS A 43 -10.28 -2.46 3.75
C LYS A 43 -8.97 -3.07 3.23
N VAL A 44 -8.18 -3.80 4.04
CA VAL A 44 -7.15 -4.72 3.52
C VAL A 44 -7.35 -6.14 4.05
N TRP A 45 -6.94 -7.14 3.28
CA TRP A 45 -7.01 -8.54 3.73
C TRP A 45 -5.75 -8.94 4.46
N TRP A 46 -5.90 -9.60 5.60
CA TRP A 46 -4.84 -10.27 6.32
C TRP A 46 -5.21 -11.75 6.51
N GLY A 47 -4.65 -12.61 5.66
CA GLY A 47 -5.08 -14.01 5.58
C GLY A 47 -6.54 -14.13 5.14
N ASN A 48 -7.40 -14.62 6.02
CA ASN A 48 -8.83 -14.86 5.75
C ASN A 48 -9.76 -13.79 6.35
N ARG A 49 -9.22 -12.70 6.90
CA ARG A 49 -9.99 -11.61 7.52
C ARG A 49 -9.67 -10.27 6.87
N GLN A 50 -10.60 -9.34 7.00
CA GLN A 50 -10.39 -7.94 6.62
C GLN A 50 -10.10 -7.11 7.86
N GLU A 51 -9.02 -6.34 7.82
CA GLU A 51 -8.61 -5.43 8.88
C GLU A 51 -8.48 -4.02 8.32
N ASN A 52 -8.50 -3.02 9.19
CA ASN A 52 -8.25 -1.66 8.73
C ASN A 52 -6.77 -1.50 8.40
N THR A 53 -6.47 -0.69 7.39
CA THR A 53 -5.08 -0.39 7.02
C THR A 53 -4.29 0.19 8.19
N GLY A 54 -4.90 1.04 9.02
CA GLY A 54 -4.28 1.62 10.21
C GLY A 54 -3.98 0.62 11.34
N ASP A 55 -4.62 -0.56 11.32
CA ASP A 55 -4.31 -1.62 12.28
C ASP A 55 -2.99 -2.32 11.91
N LEU A 56 -2.73 -2.49 10.61
CA LEU A 56 -1.53 -3.18 10.11
C LEU A 56 -0.36 -2.24 9.77
N PHE A 57 -0.66 -1.01 9.33
CA PHE A 57 0.31 -0.02 8.87
C PHE A 57 0.23 1.25 9.72
N GLU A 58 1.38 1.86 9.98
CA GLU A 58 1.45 3.26 10.35
C GLU A 58 1.27 4.09 9.08
N VAL A 59 0.17 4.84 9.02
CA VAL A 59 -0.20 5.68 7.87
C VAL A 59 0.19 7.12 8.16
N GLY A 60 0.90 7.74 7.21
CA GLY A 60 1.12 9.19 7.16
C GLY A 60 0.69 9.77 5.82
N VAL A 61 0.18 10.99 5.82
CA VAL A 61 -0.17 11.72 4.61
C VAL A 61 0.49 13.09 4.67
N ASP A 62 1.27 13.41 3.65
CA ASP A 62 1.92 14.71 3.50
C ASP A 62 1.59 15.33 2.14
N GLY A 63 1.34 16.63 2.17
CA GLY A 63 0.97 17.41 0.97
C GLY A 63 -0.43 17.15 0.45
N GLU A 64 -0.72 17.83 -0.67
CA GLU A 64 -1.99 17.73 -1.40
C GLU A 64 -1.71 17.34 -2.86
N ALA A 65 -2.69 16.66 -3.46
CA ALA A 65 -2.68 16.26 -4.87
C ALA A 65 -3.92 16.83 -5.56
N GLY A 66 -3.75 17.33 -6.78
CA GLY A 66 -4.86 17.71 -7.65
C GLY A 66 -5.40 16.57 -8.51
N SER A 67 -4.66 15.45 -8.61
CA SER A 67 -5.04 14.27 -9.38
C SER A 67 -4.34 13.00 -8.87
N ALA A 68 -4.86 11.82 -9.25
CA ALA A 68 -4.25 10.53 -8.89
C ALA A 68 -2.81 10.35 -9.41
N SER A 69 -2.42 11.04 -10.49
CA SER A 69 -1.05 11.05 -11.00
C SER A 69 -0.05 11.75 -10.09
N GLU A 70 -0.52 12.61 -9.19
CA GLU A 70 0.33 13.32 -8.22
C GLU A 70 0.36 12.63 -6.85
N VAL A 71 -0.16 11.40 -6.76
CA VAL A 71 -0.12 10.61 -5.54
C VAL A 71 1.06 9.65 -5.61
N LYS A 72 1.91 9.72 -4.59
CA LYS A 72 3.02 8.79 -4.37
C LYS A 72 2.78 7.99 -3.10
N ILE A 73 2.72 6.67 -3.20
CA ILE A 73 2.62 5.77 -2.05
C ILE A 73 4.01 5.24 -1.74
N VAL A 74 4.45 5.36 -0.49
CA VAL A 74 5.72 4.79 -0.01
C VAL A 74 5.42 3.69 0.99
N LEU A 75 5.84 2.47 0.68
CA LEU A 75 5.69 1.28 1.50
C LEU A 75 7.02 0.93 2.16
N ASP A 76 7.02 0.86 3.49
CA ASP A 76 8.18 0.54 4.31
C ASP A 76 7.91 -0.66 5.22
N GLY A 77 8.97 -1.38 5.61
CA GLY A 77 8.91 -2.53 6.53
C GLY A 77 9.12 -3.88 5.83
N ASP A 78 8.71 -4.97 6.48
CA ASP A 78 8.84 -6.33 5.93
C ASP A 78 7.72 -6.63 4.92
N LEU A 79 7.94 -6.22 3.67
CA LEU A 79 6.96 -6.36 2.58
C LEU A 79 6.97 -7.76 1.93
N SER A 80 7.79 -8.70 2.42
CA SER A 80 8.01 -10.03 1.80
C SER A 80 6.75 -10.90 1.68
N ARG A 81 5.67 -10.50 2.35
CA ARG A 81 4.35 -11.16 2.38
C ARG A 81 3.19 -10.23 2.05
N VAL A 82 3.49 -9.10 1.43
CA VAL A 82 2.51 -8.11 0.96
C VAL A 82 2.27 -8.30 -0.54
N LYS A 83 1.06 -8.73 -0.88
CA LYS A 83 0.65 -9.09 -2.23
C LYS A 83 -0.20 -8.00 -2.88
N TYR A 84 -0.22 -8.00 -4.21
CA TYR A 84 -1.08 -7.11 -5.01
C TYR A 84 -0.77 -5.61 -4.82
N ILE A 85 0.45 -5.26 -4.45
CA ILE A 85 0.89 -3.85 -4.42
C ILE A 85 0.69 -3.24 -5.80
N GLY A 86 -0.06 -2.13 -5.87
CA GLY A 86 -0.34 -1.44 -7.13
C GLY A 86 -1.21 -2.21 -8.12
N ALA A 87 -1.93 -3.26 -7.69
CA ALA A 87 -2.78 -4.01 -8.59
C ALA A 87 -3.90 -3.15 -9.18
N GLY A 88 -4.01 -3.12 -10.51
CA GLY A 88 -5.02 -2.35 -11.23
C GLY A 88 -4.81 -0.83 -11.24
N MET A 89 -3.66 -0.32 -10.79
CA MET A 89 -3.41 1.12 -10.78
C MET A 89 -3.35 1.70 -12.21
N THR A 90 -3.82 2.94 -12.37
CA THR A 90 -3.86 3.63 -13.68
C THR A 90 -3.00 4.88 -13.73
N ALA A 91 -2.65 5.45 -12.58
CA ALA A 91 -1.80 6.63 -12.46
C ALA A 91 -1.02 6.63 -11.13
N GLY A 92 -0.15 7.61 -10.97
CA GLY A 92 0.59 7.85 -9.73
C GLY A 92 1.84 6.98 -9.60
N GLU A 93 2.44 7.03 -8.42
CA GLU A 93 3.67 6.31 -8.13
C GLU A 93 3.54 5.47 -6.86
N ILE A 94 4.18 4.31 -6.86
CA ILE A 94 4.37 3.47 -5.67
C ILE A 94 5.85 3.18 -5.53
N GLU A 95 6.38 3.34 -4.33
CA GLU A 95 7.74 3.00 -3.95
C GLU A 95 7.68 1.97 -2.82
N ALA A 96 8.22 0.78 -3.06
CA ALA A 96 8.30 -0.30 -2.08
C ALA A 96 9.76 -0.49 -1.66
N ASN A 97 10.06 -0.15 -0.41
CA ASN A 97 11.40 -0.21 0.17
C ASN A 97 11.70 -1.60 0.74
N GLY A 98 11.77 -2.60 -0.14
CA GLY A 98 12.13 -3.98 0.18
C GLY A 98 11.55 -5.01 -0.78
N ASP A 99 11.75 -6.29 -0.45
CA ASP A 99 11.17 -7.42 -1.19
C ASP A 99 9.64 -7.40 -1.15
N VAL A 100 8.99 -7.59 -2.30
CA VAL A 100 7.52 -7.68 -2.41
C VAL A 100 7.08 -9.10 -2.73
N ASP A 101 5.85 -9.46 -2.34
CA ASP A 101 5.27 -10.76 -2.66
C ASP A 101 4.55 -10.73 -4.03
N MET A 102 3.84 -11.80 -4.35
CA MET A 102 3.18 -12.05 -5.62
C MET A 102 2.20 -10.93 -6.04
N HIS A 103 2.03 -10.80 -7.36
CA HIS A 103 1.05 -9.92 -8.02
C HIS A 103 1.30 -8.41 -7.86
N CYS A 104 2.53 -8.00 -7.53
CA CYS A 104 2.93 -6.60 -7.65
C CYS A 104 2.67 -6.09 -9.09
N GLY A 105 1.94 -4.99 -9.21
CA GLY A 105 1.57 -4.38 -10.49
C GLY A 105 0.60 -5.21 -11.35
N ALA A 106 -0.07 -6.22 -10.79
CA ALA A 106 -1.00 -7.04 -11.56
C ALA A 106 -2.10 -6.18 -12.20
N MET A 107 -2.30 -6.32 -13.52
CA MET A 107 -3.31 -5.57 -14.29
C MET A 107 -3.13 -4.03 -14.28
N MET A 108 -1.93 -3.53 -13.95
CA MET A 108 -1.61 -2.11 -14.03
C MET A 108 -1.77 -1.57 -15.45
N ARG A 109 -2.38 -0.39 -15.59
CA ARG A 109 -2.63 0.29 -16.87
C ARG A 109 -1.84 1.58 -17.04
N GLY A 110 -1.27 2.12 -15.97
CA GLY A 110 -0.45 3.33 -15.98
C GLY A 110 0.08 3.69 -14.59
N GLY A 111 0.98 4.67 -14.54
CA GLY A 111 1.75 5.04 -13.34
C GLY A 111 3.11 4.35 -13.28
N LYS A 112 3.74 4.32 -12.10
CA LYS A 112 5.06 3.71 -11.87
C LYS A 112 5.11 2.98 -10.52
N ILE A 113 5.68 1.78 -10.50
CA ILE A 113 6.03 1.06 -9.27
C ILE A 113 7.55 0.88 -9.24
N THR A 114 8.20 1.29 -8.16
CA THR A 114 9.64 1.08 -7.90
C THR A 114 9.78 0.15 -6.72
N VAL A 115 10.53 -0.94 -6.89
CA VAL A 115 10.81 -1.93 -5.84
C VAL A 115 12.31 -1.95 -5.60
N HIS A 116 12.73 -1.78 -4.34
CA HIS A 116 14.15 -1.70 -3.94
C HIS A 116 14.71 -3.00 -3.32
N GLY A 117 14.02 -4.12 -3.50
CA GLY A 117 14.44 -5.47 -3.08
C GLY A 117 15.51 -6.06 -4.01
#